data_AF-A0A2H0RAQ4-F1
#
_entry.id   AF-A0A2H0RAQ4-F1
#
_cell.length_a   1.000
_cell.length_b   1.000
_cell.length_c   1.000
_cell.angle_alpha   90.00
_cell.angle_beta   90.00
_cell.angle_gamma   90.00
#
_symmetry.space_group_name_H-M   'P 1'
#
loop_
_entity.id
_entity.type
_entity.pdbx_description
1 polymer ?
#
loop_
_entity_poly.entity_id
_entity_poly.type
_entity_poly.pdbx_seq_one_letter_code
_entity_poly.pdbx_strand_id
1 'polypeptide(L)'
;MKLIPIFIRVVLIIYFIFLSLFWAIAVAFELVFLFAGLIVGLTIYTPIAHFTYLVLFVLVLYFLLSKKQKSYSYAFWTLFFTFFTNTLYRYFFISDLTLSVVDLHNFLLFGLPAILSAILYKNDIK
;
A
#
# COMPACT_ATOMS: atom_id res chain seq x y z
N MET A 1 -26.00 3.44 14.50
CA MET A 1 -24.95 2.40 14.37
C MET A 1 -23.65 3.02 13.83
N LYS A 2 -22.86 3.72 14.66
CA LYS A 2 -21.58 4.35 14.25
C LYS A 2 -20.32 3.53 14.57
N LEU A 3 -20.45 2.41 15.30
CA LEU A 3 -19.31 1.61 15.76
C LEU A 3 -18.53 0.92 14.63
N ILE A 4 -19.25 0.43 13.60
CA ILE A 4 -18.66 -0.29 12.46
C ILE A 4 -17.65 0.58 11.66
N PRO A 5 -18.00 1.80 11.20
CA PRO A 5 -17.03 2.64 10.47
C PRO A 5 -15.87 3.11 11.35
N ILE A 6 -16.09 3.30 12.66
CA ILE A 6 -14.99 3.64 13.59
C ILE A 6 -14.00 2.46 13.69
N PHE A 7 -14.51 1.24 13.87
CA PHE A 7 -13.68 0.04 13.95
C PHE A 7 -12.86 -0.16 12.66
N ILE A 8 -13.50 -0.09 11.48
CA ILE A 8 -12.81 -0.24 10.19
C ILE A 8 -11.71 0.81 10.04
N ARG A 9 -11.97 2.06 10.42
CA ARG A 9 -10.97 3.13 10.38
C ARG A 9 -9.76 2.82 11.27
N VAL A 10 -9.99 2.38 12.50
CA VAL A 10 -8.91 2.03 13.43
C VAL A 10 -8.07 0.89 12.89
N VAL A 11 -8.71 -0.16 12.37
CA VAL A 11 -8.01 -1.31 11.75
C VAL A 11 -7.14 -0.85 10.58
N LEU A 12 -7.65 0.00 9.68
CA LEU A 12 -6.88 0.53 8.56
C LEU A 12 -5.69 1.38 9.02
N ILE A 13 -5.88 2.25 10.02
CA ILE A 13 -4.79 3.08 10.55
C ILE A 13 -3.68 2.19 11.12
N ILE A 14 -4.03 1.22 11.96
CA ILE A 14 -3.07 0.29 12.54
C ILE A 14 -2.33 -0.47 11.45
N TYR A 15 -3.06 -1.00 10.46
CA TYR A 15 -2.51 -1.70 9.32
C TYR A 15 -1.46 -0.86 8.57
N PHE A 16 -1.79 0.38 8.21
CA PHE A 16 -0.87 1.24 7.46
C PHE A 16 0.31 1.76 8.29
N ILE A 17 0.19 1.86 9.62
CA ILE A 17 1.33 2.17 10.50
C ILE A 17 2.35 1.04 10.42
N PHE A 18 1.94 -0.21 10.66
CA PHE A 18 2.85 -1.35 10.61
C PHE A 18 3.45 -1.56 9.24
N LEU A 19 2.64 -1.39 8.18
CA LEU A 19 3.11 -1.54 6.81
C LEU A 19 4.14 -0.46 6.44
N SER A 20 3.90 0.80 6.80
CA SER A 20 4.86 1.89 6.57
C SER A 20 6.17 1.67 7.33
N LEU A 21 6.10 1.18 8.58
CA LEU A 21 7.29 0.86 9.37
C LEU A 21 8.10 -0.28 8.73
N PHE A 22 7.41 -1.35 8.32
CA PHE A 22 8.04 -2.48 7.62
C PHE A 22 8.78 -2.02 6.36
N TRP A 23 8.13 -1.22 5.51
CA TRP A 23 8.76 -0.72 4.27
C TRP A 23 9.89 0.27 4.53
N ALA A 24 9.79 1.11 5.57
CA ALA A 24 10.88 2.01 5.95
C ALA A 24 12.13 1.23 6.37
N ILE A 25 11.96 0.15 7.14
CA ILE A 25 13.04 -0.75 7.54
C ILE A 25 13.64 -1.44 6.30
N ALA A 26 12.80 -1.99 5.41
CA ALA A 26 13.25 -2.64 4.19
C ALA A 26 14.10 -1.71 3.30
N VAL A 27 13.61 -0.49 3.04
CA VAL A 27 14.34 0.52 2.28
C VAL A 27 15.67 0.87 2.95
N ALA A 28 15.69 1.06 4.27
CA ALA A 28 16.91 1.39 4.99
C ALA A 28 17.97 0.28 4.85
N PHE A 29 17.58 -0.98 5.01
CA PHE A 29 18.50 -2.11 4.80
C PHE A 29 18.99 -2.18 3.36
N GLU A 30 18.10 -2.07 2.37
CA GLU A 30 18.47 -2.14 0.96
C GLU A 30 19.43 -1.02 0.55
N LEU A 31 19.22 0.21 1.05
CA LEU A 31 20.16 1.30 0.83
C LEU A 31 21.52 1.01 1.46
N VAL A 32 21.55 0.51 2.71
CA VAL A 32 22.81 0.11 3.37
C VAL A 32 23.55 -0.93 2.55
N PHE A 33 22.87 -1.97 2.06
CA PHE A 33 23.47 -3.02 1.24
C PHE A 33 23.93 -2.52 -0.14
N LEU A 34 23.17 -1.62 -0.77
CA LEU A 34 23.51 -0.99 -2.04
C LEU A 34 24.77 -0.14 -1.90
N PHE A 35 24.85 0.72 -0.88
CA PHE A 35 26.01 1.58 -0.64
C PHE A 35 27.23 0.81 -0.14
N ALA A 36 27.03 -0.30 0.56
CA ALA A 36 28.12 -1.16 1.00
C ALA A 36 28.68 -2.06 -0.13
N GLY A 37 28.05 -2.09 -1.30
CA GLY A 37 28.45 -2.96 -2.42
C GLY A 37 28.38 -4.46 -2.09
N LEU A 38 27.67 -4.83 -1.01
CA LEU A 38 27.71 -6.16 -0.41
C LEU A 38 26.80 -7.17 -1.11
N ILE A 39 25.92 -6.73 -2.00
CA ILE A 39 24.99 -7.61 -2.71
C ILE A 39 25.17 -7.46 -4.23
N VAL A 40 25.90 -8.42 -4.81
CA VAL A 40 25.99 -8.60 -6.26
C VAL A 40 24.60 -8.99 -6.78
N GLY A 41 24.01 -8.14 -7.64
CA GLY A 41 22.73 -8.43 -8.31
C GLY A 41 21.50 -7.71 -7.77
N LEU A 42 21.63 -6.87 -6.72
CA LEU A 42 20.53 -5.99 -6.31
C LEU A 42 20.43 -4.84 -7.33
N THR A 43 19.45 -4.94 -8.23
CA THR A 43 19.22 -3.88 -9.22
C THR A 43 18.68 -2.64 -8.51
N ILE A 44 19.12 -1.45 -8.93
CA ILE A 44 18.65 -0.14 -8.40
C ILE A 44 17.13 -0.03 -8.42
N TYR A 45 16.45 -0.79 -9.27
CA TYR A 45 15.00 -0.85 -9.36
C TYR A 45 14.30 -1.30 -8.07
N THR A 46 14.87 -2.26 -7.32
CA THR A 46 14.24 -2.83 -6.11
C THR A 46 14.06 -1.80 -4.97
N PRO A 47 15.10 -1.06 -4.55
CA PRO A 47 14.93 -0.02 -3.52
C PRO A 47 14.04 1.13 -3.98
N ILE A 48 14.02 1.45 -5.28
CA ILE A 48 13.11 2.46 -5.84
C ILE A 48 11.65 2.00 -5.71
N ALA A 49 11.37 0.73 -6.03
CA ALA A 49 10.02 0.17 -5.89
C ALA A 49 9.56 0.19 -4.43
N HIS A 50 10.40 -0.25 -3.49
CA HIS A 50 10.08 -0.25 -2.07
C HIS A 50 9.93 1.16 -1.49
N PHE A 51 10.75 2.11 -1.93
CA PHE A 51 10.59 3.51 -1.57
C PHE A 51 9.27 4.09 -2.09
N THR A 52 8.87 3.73 -3.32
CA THR A 52 7.58 4.14 -3.89
C THR A 52 6.42 3.60 -3.06
N TYR A 53 6.46 2.33 -2.66
CA TYR A 53 5.46 1.74 -1.76
C TYR A 53 5.42 2.44 -0.40
N LEU A 54 6.57 2.72 0.20
CA LEU A 54 6.66 3.47 1.45
C LEU A 54 5.93 4.83 1.33
N VAL A 55 6.23 5.60 0.29
CA VAL A 55 5.60 6.91 0.05
C VAL A 55 4.09 6.79 -0.09
N LEU A 56 3.60 5.80 -0.85
CA LEU A 56 2.18 5.55 -1.04
C LEU A 56 1.48 5.20 0.27
N PHE A 57 2.06 4.34 1.10
CA PHE A 57 1.48 3.96 2.39
C PHE A 57 1.47 5.10 3.39
N VAL A 58 2.51 5.93 3.43
CA VAL A 58 2.55 7.14 4.25
C VAL A 58 1.47 8.14 3.80
N LEU A 59 1.26 8.32 2.49
CA LEU A 59 0.19 9.18 1.97
C LEU A 59 -1.20 8.67 2.37
N VAL A 60 -1.45 7.37 2.23
CA VAL A 60 -2.72 6.75 2.64
C VAL A 60 -2.94 6.91 4.15
N LEU A 61 -1.91 6.67 4.97
CA LEU A 61 -1.97 6.89 6.42
C LEU A 61 -2.28 8.35 6.75
N TYR A 62 -1.61 9.29 6.08
CA TYR A 62 -1.87 10.72 6.23
C TYR A 62 -3.34 11.06 5.93
N PHE A 63 -3.90 10.53 4.85
CA PHE A 63 -5.30 10.74 4.50
C PHE A 63 -6.25 10.13 5.55
N LEU A 64 -6.01 8.90 6.01
CA LEU A 64 -6.84 8.25 7.04
C LEU A 64 -6.82 8.98 8.39
N LEU A 65 -5.70 9.61 8.74
CA LEU A 65 -5.56 10.45 9.93
C LEU A 65 -6.21 11.83 9.75
N SER A 66 -6.12 12.39 8.55
CA SER A 66 -6.78 13.62 8.16
C SER A 66 -8.30 13.45 8.29
N LYS A 67 -8.92 14.15 9.25
CA LYS A 67 -10.39 14.20 9.44
C LYS A 67 -11.12 15.02 8.35
N LYS A 68 -10.52 15.21 7.17
CA LYS A 68 -11.13 15.97 6.07
C LYS A 68 -12.14 15.11 5.33
N GLN A 69 -13.27 15.70 4.97
CA GLN A 69 -14.41 15.02 4.33
C GLN A 69 -14.03 14.23 3.04
N LYS A 70 -12.97 14.62 2.33
CA LYS A 70 -12.50 13.96 1.10
C LYS A 70 -11.33 12.99 1.31
N SER A 71 -10.82 12.84 2.53
CA SER A 71 -9.58 12.10 2.78
C SER A 71 -9.70 10.61 2.45
N TYR A 72 -10.82 9.98 2.77
CA TYR A 72 -11.07 8.57 2.43
C TYR A 72 -11.17 8.33 0.92
N SER A 73 -11.65 9.32 0.16
CA SER A 73 -11.67 9.25 -1.30
C SER A 73 -10.24 9.29 -1.86
N TYR A 74 -9.39 10.17 -1.35
CA TYR A 74 -7.97 10.20 -1.74
C TYR A 74 -7.25 8.90 -1.38
N ALA A 75 -7.45 8.38 -0.16
CA ALA A 75 -6.89 7.08 0.25
C ALA A 75 -7.35 5.95 -0.68
N PHE A 76 -8.65 5.89 -1.00
CA PHE A 76 -9.21 4.93 -1.94
C PHE A 76 -8.56 5.02 -3.33
N TRP A 77 -8.53 6.22 -3.93
CA TRP A 77 -7.97 6.40 -5.27
C TRP A 77 -6.49 6.08 -5.32
N THR A 78 -5.70 6.50 -4.32
CA THR A 78 -4.28 6.16 -4.24
C THR A 78 -4.09 4.63 -4.24
N LEU A 79 -4.81 3.91 -3.37
CA LEU A 79 -4.70 2.45 -3.29
C LEU A 79 -5.19 1.75 -4.56
N PHE A 80 -6.29 2.23 -5.15
CA PHE A 80 -6.85 1.69 -6.38
C PHE A 80 -5.87 1.85 -7.55
N PHE A 81 -5.27 3.03 -7.71
CA PHE A 81 -4.26 3.25 -8.75
C PHE A 81 -3.03 2.37 -8.52
N THR A 82 -2.54 2.26 -7.29
CA THR A 82 -1.41 1.36 -6.99
C THR A 82 -1.76 -0.10 -7.33
N PHE A 83 -2.94 -0.57 -6.93
CA PHE A 83 -3.42 -1.92 -7.26
C PHE A 83 -3.49 -2.14 -8.76
N PHE A 84 -4.07 -1.20 -9.51
CA PHE A 84 -4.26 -1.29 -10.95
C PHE A 84 -2.94 -1.26 -11.71
N THR A 85 -2.06 -0.31 -11.42
CA THR A 85 -0.74 -0.21 -12.06
C THR A 85 0.11 -1.44 -11.77
N ASN A 86 0.08 -1.95 -10.52
CA ASN A 86 0.82 -3.16 -10.18
C ASN A 86 0.22 -4.39 -10.90
N THR A 87 -1.11 -4.51 -10.96
CA THR A 87 -1.78 -5.57 -11.72
C THR A 87 -1.43 -5.53 -13.21
N LEU A 88 -1.45 -4.34 -13.84
CA LEU A 88 -1.06 -4.18 -15.24
C LEU A 88 0.40 -4.55 -15.46
N TYR A 89 1.31 -4.04 -14.64
CA TYR A 89 2.73 -4.38 -14.71
C TYR A 89 2.92 -5.90 -14.64
N ARG A 90 2.21 -6.59 -13.74
CA ARG A 90 2.29 -8.05 -13.66
C ARG A 90 1.76 -8.77 -14.91
N TYR A 91 0.62 -8.34 -15.45
CA TYR A 91 0.00 -8.97 -16.61
C TYR A 91 0.90 -8.91 -17.86
N PHE A 92 1.73 -7.88 -17.98
CA PHE A 92 2.64 -7.72 -19.11
C PHE A 92 4.02 -8.36 -18.91
N PHE A 93 4.47 -8.60 -17.66
CA PHE A 93 5.88 -8.92 -17.38
C PHE A 93 6.14 -10.20 -16.54
N ILE A 94 5.14 -10.91 -15.99
CA ILE A 94 5.34 -12.07 -15.08
C ILE A 94 4.60 -13.34 -15.57
N SER A 95 5.21 -14.53 -15.43
CA SER A 95 4.71 -15.84 -15.89
C SER A 95 3.68 -16.53 -14.95
N ASP A 96 2.84 -17.41 -15.52
CA ASP A 96 1.59 -17.97 -14.96
C ASP A 96 1.64 -18.66 -13.58
N LEU A 97 2.70 -19.38 -13.21
CA LEU A 97 2.70 -20.11 -11.92
C LEU A 97 2.96 -19.19 -10.71
N THR A 98 3.73 -18.12 -10.93
CA THR A 98 3.94 -17.05 -9.95
C THR A 98 2.78 -16.06 -9.90
N LEU A 99 1.83 -16.13 -10.85
CA LEU A 99 0.74 -15.15 -10.92
C LEU A 99 -0.16 -15.19 -9.68
N SER A 100 -0.68 -16.37 -9.31
CA SER A 100 -1.68 -16.52 -8.25
C SER A 100 -1.21 -16.01 -6.87
N VAL A 101 0.03 -16.32 -6.49
CA VAL A 101 0.58 -15.94 -5.18
C VAL A 101 0.76 -14.43 -5.06
N VAL A 102 1.28 -13.77 -6.10
CA VAL A 102 1.45 -12.31 -6.02
C VAL A 102 0.19 -11.52 -6.39
N ASP A 103 -0.83 -12.15 -6.98
CA ASP A 103 -2.16 -11.54 -7.14
C ASP A 103 -2.87 -11.50 -5.79
N LEU A 104 -2.75 -12.57 -5.01
CA LEU A 104 -3.20 -12.59 -3.62
C LEU A 104 -2.47 -11.51 -2.80
N HIS A 105 -1.14 -11.39 -2.91
CA HIS A 105 -0.40 -10.32 -2.22
C HIS A 105 -0.85 -8.92 -2.67
N ASN A 106 -1.01 -8.68 -3.97
CA ASN A 106 -1.45 -7.38 -4.49
C ASN A 106 -2.88 -7.05 -4.02
N PHE A 107 -3.77 -8.03 -4.01
CA PHE A 107 -5.13 -7.87 -3.50
C PHE A 107 -5.14 -7.59 -1.99
N LEU A 108 -4.36 -8.31 -1.19
CA LEU A 108 -4.28 -8.08 0.26
C LEU A 108 -3.64 -6.73 0.60
N LEU A 109 -2.60 -6.33 -0.12
CA LEU A 109 -1.85 -5.11 0.15
C LEU A 109 -2.60 -3.84 -0.26
N PHE A 110 -3.34 -3.89 -1.37
CA PHE A 110 -3.94 -2.69 -1.97
C PHE A 110 -5.45 -2.82 -2.22
N GLY A 111 -5.91 -3.98 -2.69
CA GLY A 111 -7.32 -4.22 -3.03
C GLY A 111 -8.25 -4.20 -1.81
N LEU A 112 -7.96 -4.99 -0.78
CA LEU A 112 -8.75 -5.05 0.44
C LEU A 112 -8.78 -3.71 1.19
N PRO A 113 -7.65 -2.99 1.38
CA PRO A 113 -7.67 -1.66 1.97
C PRO A 113 -8.43 -0.61 1.14
N ALA A 114 -8.41 -0.72 -0.20
CA ALA A 114 -9.22 0.13 -1.07
C ALA A 114 -10.73 -0.10 -0.84
N ILE A 115 -11.17 -1.35 -0.81
CA ILE A 115 -12.57 -1.70 -0.53
C ILE A 115 -13.02 -1.14 0.82
N LEU A 116 -12.20 -1.32 1.86
CA LEU A 116 -12.49 -0.79 3.20
C LEU A 116 -12.54 0.74 3.22
N SER A 117 -11.66 1.42 2.49
CA SER A 117 -11.66 2.89 2.35
C SER A 117 -12.90 3.40 1.62
N ALA A 118 -13.39 2.67 0.60
CA ALA A 118 -14.64 2.98 -0.09
C ALA A 118 -15.88 2.82 0.80
N ILE A 119 -15.88 1.79 1.66
CA ILE A 119 -16.94 1.60 2.67
C ILE A 119 -16.96 2.76 3.66
N LEU A 120 -15.80 3.23 4.12
CA LEU A 120 -15.71 4.42 4.99
C LEU A 120 -16.23 5.67 4.30
N TYR A 121 -15.80 5.93 3.07
CA TYR A 121 -16.27 7.07 2.28
C TYR A 121 -17.80 7.09 2.11
N LYS A 122 -18.40 5.93 1.77
CA LYS A 122 -19.86 5.81 1.62
C LYS A 122 -20.62 6.11 2.93
N ASN A 123 -20.03 5.79 4.09
CA ASN A 123 -20.63 6.04 5.39
C ASN A 123 -20.48 7.49 5.87
N ASP A 124 -19.47 8.22 5.39
CA ASP A 124 -19.23 9.63 5.75
C ASP A 124 -20.11 10.63 4.97
N ILE A 125 -20.71 10.21 3.85
CA ILE A 125 -21.62 11.03 3.02
C ILE A 125 -23.07 10.99 3.53
N LYS A 126 -23.42 10.01 4.39
CA LYS A 126 -24.76 9.85 4.98
C LYS A 126 -24.87 10.55 6.33
#